data_AF-A0A136LPT5-F1
#
_entry.id   AF-A0A136LPT5-F1
#
_cell.length_a   1.000
_cell.length_b   1.000
_cell.length_c   1.000
_cell.angle_alpha   90.00
_cell.angle_beta   90.00
_cell.angle_gamma   90.00
#
_symmetry.space_group_name_H-M   'P 1'
#
loop_
_entity.id
_entity.type
_entity.pdbx_description
1 polymer ?
#
loop_
_entity_poly.entity_id
_entity_poly.type
_entity_poly.pdbx_seq_one_letter_code
_entity_poly.pdbx_strand_id
1 'polypeptide(L)'
;MDFTASPNSTSTATVNVVKAKLGWRMRSIGLPFSQNNGWSLDYLLSERKNLCYNGPMSISLDEVRHVARLARLELDEAEILALQGELNVLLGHFADIRGLNVAGFTPTSHAVAEQNIFADDETIPALTTLQVLQNAPKSKAGLFVVPTIIED
;
A
#
# COMPACT_ATOMS: atom_id res chain seq x y z
N MET A 1 -34.53 5.58 -33.86
CA MET A 1 -35.24 6.74 -33.31
C MET A 1 -35.10 6.67 -31.80
N ASP A 2 -34.48 7.71 -31.23
CA ASP A 2 -34.39 7.97 -29.80
C ASP A 2 -35.76 8.14 -29.13
N PHE A 3 -35.88 7.79 -27.84
CA PHE A 3 -36.15 8.77 -26.78
C PHE A 3 -36.01 8.16 -25.36
N THR A 4 -35.19 8.84 -24.57
CA THR A 4 -34.96 8.92 -23.11
C THR A 4 -36.07 8.51 -22.11
N ALA A 5 -35.72 7.90 -20.96
CA ALA A 5 -35.63 8.56 -19.63
C ALA A 5 -35.67 7.61 -18.40
N SER A 6 -34.69 7.83 -17.48
CA SER A 6 -34.71 7.76 -15.99
C SER A 6 -34.90 6.42 -15.24
N PRO A 7 -34.01 6.16 -14.26
CA PRO A 7 -34.50 5.90 -12.92
C PRO A 7 -33.64 6.59 -11.85
N ASN A 8 -34.24 7.54 -11.13
CA ASN A 8 -33.77 7.96 -9.81
C ASN A 8 -34.90 7.69 -8.80
N SER A 9 -34.82 6.62 -8.02
CA SER A 9 -35.49 6.49 -6.71
C SER A 9 -35.08 5.20 -5.98
N THR A 10 -33.93 5.22 -5.29
CA THR A 10 -33.65 4.21 -4.25
C THR A 10 -33.56 4.90 -2.89
N SER A 11 -34.68 4.78 -2.19
CA SER A 11 -35.03 5.14 -0.81
C SER A 11 -33.90 5.51 0.16
N THR A 12 -33.91 6.78 0.57
CA THR A 12 -33.18 7.43 1.67
C THR A 12 -33.37 6.77 3.06
N ALA A 13 -34.27 5.79 3.21
CA ALA A 13 -34.65 5.23 4.50
C ALA A 13 -33.60 4.29 5.14
N THR A 14 -32.85 3.52 4.35
CA THR A 14 -31.95 2.47 4.89
C THR A 14 -30.65 3.03 5.47
N VAL A 15 -30.15 4.15 4.93
CA VAL A 15 -28.94 4.84 5.43
C VAL A 15 -29.13 5.43 6.83
N ASN A 16 -30.38 5.77 7.20
CA ASN A 16 -30.68 6.40 8.48
C ASN A 16 -30.65 5.42 9.68
N VAL A 17 -30.94 4.13 9.45
CA VAL A 17 -30.96 3.12 10.53
C VAL A 17 -29.54 2.78 11.01
N VAL A 18 -28.56 2.74 10.11
CA VAL A 18 -27.15 2.50 10.47
C VAL A 18 -26.52 3.72 11.17
N LYS A 19 -26.88 4.94 10.76
CA LYS A 19 -26.47 6.18 11.44
C LYS A 19 -26.95 6.24 12.90
N ALA A 20 -28.16 5.77 13.20
CA ALA A 20 -28.72 5.79 14.55
C ALA A 20 -27.97 4.86 15.54
N LYS A 21 -27.45 3.71 15.07
CA LYS A 21 -26.82 2.70 15.94
C LYS A 21 -25.35 3.01 16.29
N LEU A 22 -24.62 3.68 15.40
CA LEU A 22 -23.25 4.16 15.66
C LEU A 22 -23.21 5.39 16.58
N GLY A 23 -24.21 6.27 16.50
CA GLY A 23 -24.29 7.48 17.33
C GLY A 23 -24.52 7.25 18.83
N TRP A 24 -24.96 6.06 19.24
CA TRP A 24 -25.16 5.72 20.66
C TRP A 24 -23.90 5.22 21.36
N ARG A 25 -22.89 4.71 20.63
CA ARG A 25 -21.68 4.13 21.21
C ARG A 25 -20.49 5.09 21.27
N MET A 26 -20.56 6.23 20.56
CA MET A 26 -19.49 7.25 20.54
C MET A 26 -19.67 8.37 21.59
N ARG A 27 -20.81 8.43 22.29
CA ARG A 27 -21.10 9.48 23.30
C ARG A 27 -20.40 9.27 24.64
N SER A 28 -19.78 8.11 24.87
CA SER A 28 -19.09 7.77 26.13
C SER A 28 -17.63 8.22 26.20
N ILE A 29 -17.05 8.74 25.11
CA ILE A 29 -15.61 9.00 25.00
C ILE A 29 -15.27 10.50 24.78
N GLY A 30 -16.23 11.41 24.94
CA GLY A 30 -15.96 12.85 25.02
C GLY A 30 -15.31 13.49 23.78
N LEU A 31 -15.41 12.90 22.59
CA LEU A 31 -14.94 13.52 21.35
C LEU A 31 -16.04 14.36 20.68
N PRO A 32 -15.77 15.60 20.22
CA PRO A 32 -16.76 16.40 19.51
C PRO A 32 -17.06 15.80 18.12
N PHE A 33 -18.29 15.30 17.96
CA PHE A 33 -18.84 14.82 16.69
C PHE A 33 -19.39 16.01 15.88
N SER A 34 -18.63 16.48 14.89
CA SER A 34 -19.08 17.48 13.93
C SER A 34 -19.95 16.81 12.86
N GLN A 35 -21.18 17.31 12.65
CA GLN A 35 -22.16 16.75 11.71
C GLN A 35 -21.86 16.99 10.22
N ASN A 36 -20.74 17.61 9.88
CA ASN A 36 -20.32 17.80 8.49
C ASN A 36 -19.30 16.73 8.12
N ASN A 37 -19.77 15.56 7.67
CA ASN A 37 -18.91 14.55 7.05
C ASN A 37 -18.52 15.00 5.63
N GLY A 38 -17.90 16.17 5.53
CA GLY A 38 -17.19 16.64 4.36
C GLY A 38 -15.82 16.00 4.36
N TRP A 39 -15.76 14.69 4.10
CA TRP A 39 -14.54 14.11 3.54
C TRP A 39 -14.52 14.62 2.10
N SER A 40 -14.11 15.87 1.89
CA SER A 40 -13.93 16.33 0.52
C SER A 40 -12.81 15.47 -0.05
N LEU A 41 -13.09 14.86 -1.20
CA LEU A 41 -12.06 14.19 -2.00
C LEU A 41 -10.89 15.15 -2.26
N ASP A 42 -11.17 16.45 -2.25
CA ASP A 42 -10.19 17.54 -2.29
C ASP A 42 -9.23 17.55 -1.10
N TYR A 43 -9.62 17.15 0.12
CA TYR A 43 -8.74 17.13 1.29
C TYR A 43 -7.70 16.00 1.17
N LEU A 44 -8.15 14.78 0.82
CA LEU A 44 -7.26 13.64 0.53
C LEU A 44 -6.39 13.83 -0.73
N LEU A 45 -6.76 14.75 -1.62
CA LEU A 45 -5.95 15.17 -2.77
C LEU A 45 -5.06 16.38 -2.46
N SER A 46 -5.38 17.20 -1.46
CA SER A 46 -4.60 18.37 -1.04
C SER A 46 -3.34 18.00 -0.25
N GLU A 47 -3.40 16.94 0.56
CA GLU A 47 -2.23 16.36 1.23
C GLU A 47 -1.41 15.41 0.33
N ARG A 48 -1.84 15.17 -0.92
CA ARG A 48 -1.05 14.46 -1.95
C ARG A 48 -0.35 15.38 -2.94
N LYS A 49 -0.05 16.62 -2.52
CA LYS A 49 0.99 17.43 -3.17
C LYS A 49 2.32 16.71 -2.95
N ASN A 50 2.69 15.85 -3.92
CA ASN A 50 4.00 15.20 -4.15
C ASN A 50 3.96 13.66 -4.35
N LEU A 51 2.85 13.04 -4.78
CA LEU A 51 2.92 11.65 -5.28
C LEU A 51 3.35 11.51 -6.75
N CYS A 52 3.40 12.60 -7.51
CA CYS A 52 4.13 12.66 -8.76
C CYS A 52 5.52 13.23 -8.49
N TYR A 53 6.50 12.34 -8.34
CA TYR A 53 7.91 12.71 -8.30
C TYR A 53 8.31 13.27 -9.68
N ASN A 54 8.18 14.59 -9.85
CA ASN A 54 8.88 15.35 -10.89
C ASN A 54 10.32 15.65 -10.44
N GLY A 55 11.00 14.66 -9.85
CA GLY A 55 12.43 14.78 -9.60
C GLY A 55 13.23 14.48 -10.87
N PRO A 56 14.50 14.89 -10.91
CA PRO A 56 15.38 14.59 -12.02
C PRO A 56 15.41 13.08 -12.27
N MET A 57 15.53 12.66 -13.53
CA MET A 57 15.70 11.24 -13.89
C MET A 57 17.10 10.69 -13.52
N SER A 58 17.86 11.46 -12.75
CA SER A 58 19.15 11.05 -12.19
C SER A 58 19.01 10.89 -10.68
N ILE A 59 19.48 9.76 -10.16
CA ILE A 59 19.55 9.47 -8.73
C ILE A 59 20.91 9.91 -8.16
N SER A 60 20.88 10.52 -6.98
CA SER A 60 22.06 10.91 -6.20
C SER A 60 22.58 9.75 -5.35
N LEU A 61 23.84 9.84 -4.89
CA LEU A 61 24.45 8.81 -4.04
C LEU A 61 23.70 8.63 -2.71
N ASP A 62 23.19 9.72 -2.14
CA ASP A 62 22.43 9.66 -0.89
C ASP A 62 21.07 8.97 -1.07
N GLU A 63 20.44 9.13 -2.23
CA GLU A 63 19.23 8.39 -2.58
C GLU A 63 19.52 6.91 -2.80
N VAL A 64 20.64 6.54 -3.43
CA VAL A 64 21.07 5.13 -3.55
C VAL A 64 21.27 4.52 -2.16
N ARG A 65 21.99 5.22 -1.26
CA ARG A 65 22.16 4.79 0.14
C ARG A 65 20.82 4.66 0.86
N HIS A 66 19.90 5.59 0.62
CA HIS A 66 18.57 5.55 1.22
C HIS A 66 17.77 4.33 0.77
N VAL A 67 17.75 4.05 -0.53
CA VAL A 67 17.07 2.89 -1.10
C VAL A 67 17.71 1.58 -0.63
N ALA A 68 19.05 1.51 -0.59
CA ALA A 68 19.76 0.35 -0.06
C ALA A 68 19.37 0.05 1.39
N ARG A 69 19.28 1.10 2.23
CA ARG A 69 18.81 0.97 3.62
C ARG A 69 17.36 0.46 3.70
N LEU A 70 16.46 0.93 2.84
CA LEU A 70 15.07 0.45 2.77
C LEU A 70 15.01 -1.03 2.36
N ALA A 71 15.88 -1.44 1.44
CA ALA A 71 16.03 -2.81 0.98
C ALA A 71 16.81 -3.71 1.94
N ARG A 72 17.33 -3.16 3.06
CA ARG A 72 18.22 -3.84 4.02
C ARG A 72 19.48 -4.42 3.36
N LEU A 73 20.03 -3.71 2.39
CA LEU A 73 21.29 -4.03 1.74
C LEU A 73 22.43 -3.23 2.37
N GLU A 74 23.50 -3.93 2.74
CA GLU A 74 24.78 -3.33 3.12
C GLU A 74 25.65 -3.30 1.86
N LEU A 75 26.10 -2.11 1.48
CA LEU A 75 26.86 -1.86 0.25
C LEU A 75 28.11 -1.07 0.57
N ASP A 76 29.21 -1.37 -0.10
CA ASP A 76 30.42 -0.56 -0.04
C ASP A 76 30.33 0.69 -0.94
N GLU A 77 31.28 1.61 -0.78
CA GLU A 77 31.30 2.87 -1.54
C GLU A 77 31.52 2.65 -3.06
N ALA A 78 32.23 1.61 -3.46
CA ALA A 78 32.44 1.28 -4.86
C ALA A 78 31.15 0.72 -5.50
N GLU A 79 30.44 -0.13 -4.78
CA GLU A 79 29.14 -0.69 -5.16
C GLU A 79 28.07 0.40 -5.26
N ILE A 80 28.06 1.37 -4.32
CA ILE A 80 27.13 2.52 -4.39
C ILE A 80 27.36 3.34 -5.66
N LEU A 81 28.62 3.61 -6.03
CA LEU A 81 28.96 4.34 -7.25
C LEU A 81 28.56 3.55 -8.51
N ALA A 82 28.81 2.24 -8.53
CA ALA A 82 28.42 1.38 -9.64
C ALA A 82 26.89 1.34 -9.81
N LEU A 83 26.16 1.09 -8.72
CA LEU A 83 24.69 1.03 -8.72
C LEU A 83 24.07 2.37 -9.10
N GLN A 84 24.66 3.50 -8.72
CA GLN A 84 24.19 4.81 -9.16
C GLN A 84 24.21 4.90 -10.70
N GLY A 85 25.30 4.48 -11.33
CA GLY A 85 25.44 4.46 -12.78
C GLY A 85 24.39 3.56 -13.44
N GLU A 86 24.26 2.33 -12.95
CA GLU A 86 23.31 1.34 -13.47
C GLU A 86 21.85 1.80 -13.32
N LEU A 87 21.48 2.33 -12.16
CA LEU A 87 20.14 2.86 -11.90
C LEU A 87 19.83 4.06 -12.77
N ASN A 88 20.79 4.95 -13.02
CA ASN A 88 20.60 6.09 -13.93
C ASN A 88 20.31 5.64 -15.37
N VAL A 89 21.00 4.60 -15.85
CA VAL A 89 20.73 4.01 -17.17
C VAL A 89 19.32 3.42 -17.22
N LEU A 90 18.94 2.65 -16.19
CA LEU A 90 17.62 2.02 -16.10
C LEU A 90 16.49 3.07 -16.04
N LEU A 91 16.64 4.10 -15.21
CA LEU A 91 15.68 5.21 -15.11
C LEU A 91 15.59 6.00 -16.42
N GLY A 92 16.70 6.13 -17.14
CA GLY A 92 16.72 6.68 -18.49
C GLY A 92 15.84 5.90 -19.46
N HIS A 93 15.85 4.57 -19.40
CA HIS A 93 14.97 3.75 -20.25
C HIS A 93 13.48 3.93 -19.92
N PHE A 94 13.12 4.12 -18.65
CA PHE A 94 11.73 4.40 -18.27
C PHE A 94 11.22 5.79 -18.73
N ALA A 95 12.11 6.68 -19.17
CA ALA A 95 11.72 7.97 -19.74
C ALA A 95 10.83 7.83 -20.98
N ASP A 96 11.07 6.78 -21.79
CA ASP A 96 10.33 6.51 -23.02
C ASP A 96 8.84 6.29 -22.74
N ILE A 97 8.51 5.68 -21.60
CA ILE A 97 7.13 5.40 -21.18
C ILE A 97 6.40 6.68 -20.74
N ARG A 98 7.11 7.70 -20.26
CA ARG A 98 6.49 8.97 -19.81
C ARG A 98 5.83 9.75 -20.95
N GLY A 99 6.29 9.55 -22.19
CA GLY A 99 5.70 10.18 -23.38
C GLY A 99 4.38 9.57 -23.84
N LEU A 100 3.96 8.45 -23.26
CA LEU A 100 2.74 7.75 -23.65
C LEU A 100 1.52 8.39 -22.99
N ASN A 101 0.52 8.73 -23.80
CA ASN A 101 -0.75 9.21 -23.29
C ASN A 101 -1.57 8.03 -22.72
N VAL A 102 -1.59 7.93 -21.40
CA VAL A 102 -2.39 6.93 -20.65
C VAL A 102 -3.68 7.54 -20.06
N ALA A 103 -4.08 8.74 -20.50
CA ALA A 103 -5.30 9.38 -20.04
C ALA A 103 -6.53 8.54 -20.45
N GLY A 104 -7.37 8.21 -19.47
CA GLY A 104 -8.60 7.43 -19.67
C GLY A 104 -8.46 5.92 -19.43
N PHE A 105 -7.26 5.42 -19.14
CA PHE A 105 -7.07 4.03 -18.70
C PHE A 105 -7.08 3.93 -17.18
N THR A 106 -7.87 3.00 -16.64
CA THR A 106 -7.79 2.63 -15.22
C THR A 106 -6.53 1.77 -15.00
N PRO A 107 -5.71 2.03 -13.97
CA PRO A 107 -4.56 1.17 -13.67
C PRO A 107 -4.98 -0.29 -13.44
N THR A 108 -4.28 -1.22 -14.09
CA THR A 108 -4.54 -2.65 -13.98
C THR A 108 -3.61 -3.26 -12.92
N SER A 109 -4.16 -3.67 -11.77
CA SER A 109 -3.37 -4.31 -10.69
C SER A 109 -3.12 -5.80 -10.91
N HIS A 110 -4.11 -6.50 -11.47
CA HIS A 110 -4.06 -7.94 -11.74
C HIS A 110 -4.43 -8.18 -13.20
N ALA A 111 -3.75 -9.14 -13.85
CA ALA A 111 -4.04 -9.51 -15.24
C ALA A 111 -5.40 -10.21 -15.39
N VAL A 112 -5.85 -10.90 -14.34
CA VAL A 112 -7.14 -11.61 -14.28
C VAL A 112 -8.07 -10.85 -13.35
N ALA A 113 -9.35 -10.77 -13.72
CA ALA A 113 -10.38 -10.20 -12.88
C ALA A 113 -10.72 -11.18 -11.74
N GLU A 114 -10.10 -10.97 -10.59
CA GLU A 114 -10.41 -11.71 -9.36
C GLU A 114 -11.33 -10.86 -8.48
N GLN A 115 -12.37 -11.48 -7.93
CA GLN A 115 -13.31 -10.83 -7.03
C GLN A 115 -13.58 -11.77 -5.86
N ASN A 116 -13.44 -11.25 -4.64
CA ASN A 116 -13.94 -11.91 -3.43
C ASN A 116 -13.50 -13.39 -3.30
N ILE A 117 -12.21 -13.66 -3.49
CA ILE A 117 -11.67 -15.00 -3.27
C ILE A 117 -11.58 -15.21 -1.76
N PHE A 118 -12.51 -16.01 -1.23
CA PHE A 118 -12.53 -16.43 0.16
C PHE A 118 -12.01 -17.86 0.30
N ALA A 119 -11.33 -18.12 1.40
CA ALA A 119 -11.07 -19.48 1.87
C ALA A 119 -12.18 -19.88 2.84
N ASP A 120 -12.55 -21.17 2.84
CA ASP A 120 -13.50 -21.71 3.82
C ASP A 120 -12.90 -21.66 5.23
N ASP A 121 -13.72 -21.36 6.23
CA ASP A 121 -13.31 -21.30 7.65
C ASP A 121 -13.25 -22.72 8.24
N GLU A 122 -12.29 -23.51 7.75
CA GLU A 122 -12.07 -24.90 8.16
C GLU A 122 -10.68 -25.07 8.77
N THR A 123 -10.58 -25.94 9.77
CA THR A 123 -9.29 -26.24 10.41
C THR A 123 -8.46 -27.17 9.54
N ILE A 124 -7.31 -26.68 9.08
CA ILE A 124 -6.33 -27.46 8.32
C ILE A 124 -5.22 -27.94 9.28
N PRO A 125 -4.70 -29.17 9.13
CA PRO A 125 -3.56 -29.63 9.92
C PRO A 125 -2.37 -28.68 9.80
N ALA A 126 -1.90 -28.15 10.94
CA ALA A 126 -0.73 -27.29 10.98
C ALA A 126 0.57 -28.09 10.76
N LEU A 127 1.61 -27.41 10.29
CA LEU A 127 2.95 -27.99 10.21
C LEU A 127 3.48 -28.33 11.61
N THR A 128 4.23 -29.43 11.71
CA THR A 128 4.91 -29.78 12.97
C THR A 128 6.06 -28.81 13.25
N THR A 129 6.39 -28.60 14.53
CA THR A 129 7.51 -27.72 14.92
C THR A 129 8.83 -28.10 14.24
N LEU A 130 9.07 -29.41 14.04
CA LEU A 130 10.27 -29.89 13.34
C LEU A 130 10.29 -29.48 11.87
N GLN A 131 9.16 -29.56 11.16
CA GLN A 131 9.05 -29.14 9.76
C GLN A 131 9.25 -27.62 9.61
N VAL A 132 8.68 -26.83 10.52
CA VAL A 132 8.81 -25.36 10.50
C VAL A 132 10.26 -24.93 10.73
N LEU A 133 10.98 -25.61 11.63
CA LEU A 133 12.35 -25.23 12.02
C LEU A 133 13.43 -25.88 11.14
N GLN A 134 13.07 -26.73 10.19
CA GLN A 134 14.03 -27.49 9.37
C GLN A 134 15.01 -26.58 8.62
N ASN A 135 14.54 -25.41 8.16
CA ASN A 135 15.35 -24.43 7.42
C ASN A 135 15.78 -23.24 8.28
N ALA A 136 15.56 -23.28 9.60
CA ALA A 136 15.94 -22.18 10.48
C ALA A 136 17.48 -22.12 10.59
N PRO A 137 18.14 -20.97 10.31
CA PRO A 137 19.59 -20.83 10.47
C PRO A 137 20.06 -21.10 11.91
N LYS A 138 19.24 -20.71 12.88
CA LYS A 138 19.46 -20.98 14.31
C LYS A 138 18.11 -21.15 15.01
N SER A 139 17.97 -22.25 15.75
CA SER A 139 16.79 -22.51 16.57
C SER A 139 17.20 -22.92 17.98
N LYS A 140 16.36 -22.60 18.97
CA LYS A 140 16.56 -23.01 20.38
C LYS A 140 15.20 -23.19 21.03
N ALA A 141 15.02 -24.30 21.76
CA ALA A 141 13.78 -24.60 22.49
C ALA A 141 12.49 -24.45 21.64
N GLY A 142 12.54 -24.83 20.36
CA GLY A 142 11.40 -24.74 19.45
C GLY A 142 11.13 -23.35 18.87
N LEU A 143 12.06 -22.39 19.02
CA LEU A 143 11.92 -21.01 18.56
C LEU A 143 13.03 -20.63 17.57
N PHE A 144 12.74 -19.66 16.69
CA PHE A 144 13.75 -18.99 15.87
C PHE A 144 14.58 -18.05 16.74
N VAL A 145 15.90 -18.09 16.60
CA VAL A 145 16.80 -17.22 17.36
C VAL A 145 17.22 -16.04 16.47
N VAL A 146 16.90 -14.83 16.90
CA VAL A 146 17.33 -13.58 16.28
C VAL A 146 18.15 -12.74 17.27
N PRO A 147 19.10 -11.92 16.81
CA PRO A 147 19.75 -10.93 17.66
C PRO A 147 18.71 -9.98 18.26
N THR A 148 18.78 -9.75 19.57
CA THR A 148 17.96 -8.75 20.25
C THR A 148 18.44 -7.36 19.88
N ILE A 149 17.51 -6.51 19.44
CA ILE A 149 17.76 -5.09 19.25
C ILE A 149 17.53 -4.44 20.63
N ILE A 150 18.61 -4.02 21.28
CA ILE A 150 18.57 -3.20 22.49
C ILE A 150 19.09 -1.83 22.05
N GLU A 151 18.27 -0.80 22.24
CA GLU A 151 18.67 0.60 22.04
C GLU A 151 19.41 1.07 23.30
N ASP A 152 20.55 1.75 23.13
CA ASP A 152 21.23 2.47 24.22
C ASP A 152 20.53 3.82 24.51
#